data_AF-A0A9P3C753-F1
#
_entry.id   AF-A0A9P3C753-F1
#
_cell.length_a   1.000
_cell.length_b   1.000
_cell.length_c   1.000
_cell.angle_alpha   90.00
_cell.angle_beta   90.00
_cell.angle_gamma   90.00
#
_symmetry.space_group_name_H-M   'P 1'
#
loop_
_entity.id
_entity.type
_entity.pdbx_description
1 polymer ?
#
loop_
_entity_poly.entity_id
_entity_poly.type
_entity_poly.pdbx_seq_one_letter_code
_entity_poly.pdbx_strand_id
1 'polypeptide(L)'
;MATPVPDSSTLESLPQEIFEMVADNLCCEDLAHLRATNYNMLAKTKRTFIAHTFHTIGFNLHDEEGLQEAITIAQTREYGTAIRKLYLYTDDLNCGSVYTRRSFDGGKSLHDRQWEFRSSKNACLLLTALFSVLRRDCNIESVYLIDTSNADDGPGLVLGSTFRLHKRLTKQFFRNDSHTESSTYVLLEALSLSGIQLQELYLVNSKCCMAKVIGDGDHHVNNFSIVMQSVRYLCLSIKLEPPFTFDHNGSDRVNPSVSMTAEVITQAPNLQTIHLLDGPSRVVERTEATDLFARTLLSARPMPALRSLILDGGRMEAQELVQMVAKQPSLEELHIGNFGMWNTRGLLPAGKTVRESLQKITGLRGVTVSEETEAKFARENAKKGDEEMAEDGEGGGEE
;
A
#
# COMPACT_ATOMS: atom_id res chain seq x y z
N MET A 1 -36.01 12.86 -59.23
CA MET A 1 -36.21 12.77 -57.77
C MET A 1 -34.88 12.34 -57.17
N ALA A 2 -34.23 13.20 -56.39
CA ALA A 2 -32.99 12.85 -55.72
C ALA A 2 -33.34 12.00 -54.48
N THR A 3 -32.80 10.79 -54.40
CA THR A 3 -32.84 9.96 -53.18
C THR A 3 -32.07 10.68 -52.07
N PRO A 4 -32.65 10.84 -50.87
CA PRO A 4 -31.92 11.45 -49.75
C PRO A 4 -30.71 10.57 -49.42
N VAL A 5 -29.52 11.17 -49.43
CA VAL A 5 -28.31 10.54 -48.90
C VAL A 5 -28.53 10.38 -47.39
N PRO A 6 -28.48 9.17 -46.84
CA PRO A 6 -28.61 9.01 -45.40
C PRO A 6 -27.46 9.75 -44.72
N ASP A 7 -27.80 10.57 -43.71
CA ASP A 7 -26.81 11.27 -42.91
C ASP A 7 -25.78 10.28 -42.36
N SER A 8 -24.50 10.66 -42.38
CA SER A 8 -23.43 9.83 -41.85
C SER A 8 -23.72 9.47 -40.39
N SER A 9 -23.59 8.20 -40.02
CA SER A 9 -23.80 7.74 -38.65
C SER A 9 -22.90 8.53 -37.69
N THR A 10 -23.49 9.41 -36.89
CA THR A 10 -22.78 10.18 -35.87
C THR A 10 -22.68 9.35 -34.58
N LEU A 11 -21.71 9.65 -33.72
CA LEU A 11 -21.59 8.99 -32.39
C LEU A 11 -22.90 9.10 -31.59
N GLU A 12 -23.68 10.17 -31.80
CA GLU A 12 -24.99 10.40 -31.16
C GLU A 12 -26.04 9.36 -31.56
N SER A 13 -25.93 8.79 -32.76
CA SER A 13 -26.87 7.80 -33.28
C SER A 13 -26.62 6.38 -32.76
N LEU A 14 -25.48 6.13 -32.09
CA LEU A 14 -25.15 4.83 -31.54
C LEU A 14 -26.09 4.45 -30.38
N PRO A 15 -26.54 3.18 -30.28
CA PRO A 15 -27.22 2.67 -29.08
C PRO A 15 -26.38 2.86 -27.81
N GLN A 16 -27.03 2.99 -26.66
CA GLN A 16 -26.36 3.26 -25.38
C GLN A 16 -25.29 2.21 -25.08
N GLU A 17 -25.57 0.94 -25.31
CA GLU A 17 -24.68 -0.18 -25.01
C GLU A 17 -23.41 -0.12 -25.86
N ILE A 18 -23.55 0.15 -27.16
CA ILE A 18 -22.42 0.27 -28.10
C ILE A 18 -21.59 1.51 -27.76
N PHE A 19 -22.25 2.58 -27.37
CA PHE A 19 -21.59 3.81 -26.97
C PHE A 19 -20.81 3.63 -25.66
N GLU A 20 -21.39 2.99 -24.64
CA GLU A 20 -20.72 2.66 -23.39
C GLU A 20 -19.49 1.78 -23.64
N MET A 21 -19.58 0.78 -24.53
CA MET A 21 -18.40 -0.02 -24.93
C MET A 21 -17.27 0.82 -25.52
N VAL A 22 -17.58 1.85 -26.33
CA VAL A 22 -16.55 2.77 -26.85
C VAL A 22 -16.01 3.63 -25.71
N ALA A 23 -16.89 4.17 -24.86
CA ALA A 23 -16.55 5.02 -23.74
C ALA A 23 -15.66 4.33 -22.69
N ASP A 24 -15.88 3.03 -22.43
CA ASP A 24 -15.10 2.24 -21.48
C ASP A 24 -13.62 2.08 -21.92
N ASN A 25 -13.34 2.28 -23.21
CA ASN A 25 -11.98 2.27 -23.75
C ASN A 25 -11.31 3.66 -23.77
N LEU A 26 -12.03 4.71 -23.39
CA LEU A 26 -11.51 6.08 -23.36
C LEU A 26 -10.89 6.40 -21.99
N CYS A 27 -9.88 7.27 -21.98
CA CYS A 27 -9.37 7.80 -20.73
C CYS A 27 -10.35 8.84 -20.12
N CYS A 28 -10.21 9.13 -18.82
CA CYS A 28 -11.11 10.06 -18.14
C CYS A 28 -11.10 11.48 -18.74
N GLU A 29 -9.98 11.91 -19.32
CA GLU A 29 -9.86 13.21 -19.99
C GLU A 29 -10.71 13.25 -21.26
N ASP A 30 -10.60 12.23 -22.10
CA ASP A 30 -11.42 12.09 -23.32
C ASP A 30 -12.90 11.98 -22.99
N LEU A 31 -13.26 11.24 -21.94
CA LEU A 31 -14.64 11.16 -21.45
C LEU A 31 -15.17 12.53 -20.98
N ALA A 32 -14.33 13.34 -20.33
CA ALA A 32 -14.70 14.69 -19.93
C ALA A 32 -14.93 15.60 -21.13
N HIS A 33 -14.11 15.50 -22.18
CA HIS A 33 -14.31 16.23 -23.43
C HIS A 33 -15.60 15.80 -24.14
N LEU A 34 -15.86 14.50 -24.19
CA LEU A 34 -17.08 13.96 -24.80
C LEU A 34 -18.33 14.47 -24.08
N ARG A 35 -18.32 14.48 -22.74
CA ARG A 35 -19.38 15.06 -21.89
C ARG A 35 -19.67 16.53 -22.18
N ALA A 36 -18.63 17.30 -22.48
CA ALA A 36 -18.75 18.74 -22.73
C ALA A 36 -19.30 19.05 -24.14
N THR A 37 -19.42 18.05 -25.02
CA THR A 37 -19.80 18.28 -26.42
C THR A 37 -21.28 18.66 -26.56
N ASN A 38 -22.19 17.92 -25.92
CA ASN A 38 -23.62 18.25 -25.85
C ASN A 38 -24.35 17.43 -24.78
N TYR A 39 -25.63 17.76 -24.55
CA TYR A 39 -26.48 17.09 -23.55
C TYR A 39 -26.69 15.60 -23.79
N ASN A 40 -26.75 15.15 -25.05
CA ASN A 40 -26.92 13.74 -25.38
C ASN A 40 -25.67 12.95 -24.98
N MET A 41 -24.48 13.43 -25.36
CA MET A 41 -23.20 12.86 -24.96
C MET A 41 -23.03 12.86 -23.44
N LEU A 42 -23.42 13.94 -22.76
CA LEU A 42 -23.40 14.02 -21.30
C LEU A 42 -24.24 12.91 -20.65
N ALA A 43 -25.45 12.68 -21.16
CA ALA A 43 -26.36 11.65 -20.65
C ALA A 43 -25.78 10.25 -20.91
N LYS A 44 -25.32 9.98 -22.13
CA LYS A 44 -24.80 8.65 -22.52
C LYS A 44 -23.51 8.28 -21.80
N THR A 45 -22.62 9.23 -21.56
CA THR A 45 -21.35 8.99 -20.83
C THR A 45 -21.49 9.03 -19.33
N LYS A 46 -22.64 9.44 -18.77
CA LYS A 46 -22.76 9.72 -17.32
C LYS A 46 -22.32 8.55 -16.46
N ARG A 47 -22.79 7.35 -16.77
CA ARG A 47 -22.49 6.14 -16.00
C ARG A 47 -21.02 5.75 -16.11
N THR A 48 -20.49 5.62 -17.33
CA THR A 48 -19.08 5.27 -17.57
C THR A 48 -18.14 6.32 -16.97
N PHE A 49 -18.42 7.61 -17.15
CA PHE A 49 -17.62 8.66 -16.54
C PHE A 49 -17.60 8.56 -15.02
N ILE A 50 -18.76 8.33 -14.39
CA ILE A 50 -18.82 8.19 -12.94
C ILE A 50 -18.04 6.97 -12.49
N ALA A 51 -18.21 5.82 -13.16
CA ALA A 51 -17.50 4.59 -12.87
C ALA A 51 -15.98 4.77 -13.01
N HIS A 52 -15.48 5.40 -14.07
CA HIS A 52 -14.04 5.59 -14.26
C HIS A 52 -13.46 6.67 -13.33
N THR A 53 -14.22 7.72 -13.04
CA THR A 53 -13.70 8.89 -12.31
C THR A 53 -13.78 8.72 -10.79
N PHE A 54 -14.88 8.15 -10.29
CA PHE A 54 -15.14 8.03 -8.86
C PHE A 54 -14.87 6.63 -8.31
N HIS A 55 -14.37 5.68 -9.12
CA HIS A 55 -13.88 4.39 -8.62
C HIS A 55 -12.83 4.55 -7.52
N THR A 56 -12.00 5.58 -7.67
CA THR A 56 -10.94 5.93 -6.74
C THR A 56 -11.13 7.35 -6.25
N ILE A 57 -11.13 7.55 -4.94
CA ILE A 57 -11.08 8.88 -4.32
C ILE A 57 -9.82 8.96 -3.48
N GLY A 58 -9.18 10.11 -3.48
CA GLY A 58 -8.02 10.38 -2.65
C GLY A 58 -8.01 11.79 -2.11
N PHE A 59 -7.56 11.92 -0.87
CA PHE A 59 -7.52 13.18 -0.13
C PHE A 59 -6.43 13.12 0.94
N ASN A 60 -6.07 14.29 1.46
CA ASN A 60 -5.12 14.39 2.55
C ASN A 60 -5.83 14.16 3.89
N LEU A 61 -5.30 13.26 4.73
CA LEU A 61 -5.87 12.92 6.03
C LEU A 61 -5.91 14.13 6.99
N HIS A 62 -5.01 15.08 6.79
CA HIS A 62 -4.89 16.28 7.61
C HIS A 62 -5.63 17.49 7.03
N ASP A 63 -6.40 17.31 5.95
CA ASP A 63 -7.20 18.35 5.31
C ASP A 63 -8.68 18.18 5.66
N GLU A 64 -9.16 18.99 6.60
CA GLU A 64 -10.56 18.97 7.06
C GLU A 64 -11.54 19.23 5.91
N GLU A 65 -11.26 20.20 5.05
CA GLU A 65 -12.14 20.56 3.93
C GLU A 65 -12.20 19.42 2.91
N GLY A 66 -11.04 18.82 2.59
CA GLY A 66 -10.96 17.65 1.71
C GLY A 66 -11.72 16.43 2.25
N LEU A 67 -11.65 16.18 3.57
CA LEU A 67 -12.43 15.12 4.22
C LEU A 67 -13.95 15.39 4.16
N GLN A 68 -14.38 16.63 4.41
CA GLN A 68 -15.79 17.00 4.31
C GLN A 68 -16.32 16.90 2.87
N GLU A 69 -15.51 17.29 1.88
CA GLU A 69 -15.83 17.12 0.46
C GLU A 69 -15.96 15.64 0.10
N ALA A 70 -15.03 14.79 0.56
CA ALA A 70 -15.12 13.34 0.37
C ALA A 70 -16.40 12.74 0.97
N ILE A 71 -16.81 13.19 2.17
CA ILE A 71 -18.09 12.79 2.78
C ILE A 71 -19.27 13.22 1.91
N THR A 72 -19.25 14.46 1.40
CA THR A 72 -20.33 14.99 0.55
C THR A 72 -20.46 14.20 -0.76
N ILE A 73 -19.32 13.85 -1.38
CA ILE A 73 -19.29 12.98 -2.57
C ILE A 73 -19.84 11.59 -2.23
N ALA A 74 -19.39 11.00 -1.12
CA ALA A 74 -19.83 9.68 -0.67
C ALA A 74 -21.33 9.61 -0.36
N GLN A 75 -21.90 10.69 0.20
CA GLN A 75 -23.34 10.80 0.47
C GLN A 75 -24.18 10.92 -0.82
N THR A 76 -23.57 11.34 -1.93
CA THR A 76 -24.27 11.42 -3.21
C THR A 76 -24.40 10.03 -3.80
N ARG A 77 -25.61 9.46 -3.80
CA ARG A 77 -25.88 8.07 -4.22
C ARG A 77 -25.18 7.64 -5.51
N GLU A 78 -25.21 8.47 -6.55
CA GLU A 78 -24.60 8.14 -7.85
C GLU A 78 -23.07 8.03 -7.77
N TYR A 79 -22.41 8.90 -6.99
CA TYR A 79 -20.96 8.92 -6.86
C TYR A 79 -20.48 7.96 -5.79
N GLY A 80 -21.11 7.97 -4.62
CA GLY A 80 -20.82 7.08 -3.50
C GLY A 80 -20.76 5.62 -3.93
N THR A 81 -21.81 5.14 -4.59
CA THR A 81 -21.91 3.74 -5.03
C THR A 81 -20.84 3.32 -6.05
N ALA A 82 -20.18 4.28 -6.71
CA ALA A 82 -19.07 4.02 -7.63
C ALA A 82 -17.72 3.88 -6.92
N ILE A 83 -17.57 4.41 -5.70
CA ILE A 83 -16.33 4.37 -4.94
C ILE A 83 -15.99 2.93 -4.55
N ARG A 84 -14.77 2.51 -4.87
CA ARG A 84 -14.19 1.21 -4.48
C ARG A 84 -12.86 1.36 -3.77
N LYS A 85 -12.08 2.40 -4.10
CA LYS A 85 -10.73 2.59 -3.58
C LYS A 85 -10.56 3.97 -2.94
N LEU A 86 -9.92 3.99 -1.78
CA LEU A 86 -9.61 5.22 -1.04
C LEU A 86 -8.12 5.40 -0.85
N TYR A 87 -7.61 6.58 -1.18
CA TYR A 87 -6.20 6.96 -1.03
C TYR A 87 -6.07 8.10 -0.01
N LEU A 88 -5.47 7.79 1.12
CA LEU A 88 -5.28 8.69 2.25
C LEU A 88 -3.82 9.13 2.26
N TYR A 89 -3.59 10.39 1.94
CA TYR A 89 -2.25 10.96 1.91
C TYR A 89 -1.91 11.63 3.25
N THR A 90 -0.70 11.41 3.78
CA THR A 90 -0.27 11.94 5.09
C THR A 90 0.62 13.18 5.00
N ASP A 91 0.96 13.64 3.81
CA ASP A 91 1.96 14.69 3.60
C ASP A 91 1.49 16.12 3.85
N ASP A 92 2.45 16.97 4.21
CA ASP A 92 2.29 18.43 4.31
C ASP A 92 2.22 19.17 2.97
N LEU A 93 2.23 18.46 1.83
CA LEU A 93 2.27 19.03 0.48
C LEU A 93 1.14 20.04 0.18
N ASN A 94 0.10 20.13 1.03
CA ASN A 94 -1.10 20.96 0.83
C ASN A 94 -1.36 22.05 1.88
N CYS A 95 -0.38 22.48 2.69
CA CYS A 95 -0.59 23.67 3.54
C CYS A 95 -0.79 24.99 2.73
N GLY A 96 -0.60 24.94 1.40
CA GLY A 96 -0.77 26.07 0.47
C GLY A 96 -1.94 25.93 -0.50
N SER A 97 -3.07 25.36 -0.08
CA SER A 97 -4.22 25.24 -0.98
C SER A 97 -4.69 26.61 -1.50
N VAL A 98 -4.84 26.69 -2.82
CA VAL A 98 -5.17 27.85 -3.66
C VAL A 98 -6.58 28.42 -3.37
N TYR A 99 -7.27 27.92 -2.35
CA TYR A 99 -8.49 28.53 -1.83
C TYR A 99 -8.23 29.83 -1.05
N THR A 100 -6.97 30.17 -0.76
CA THR A 100 -6.58 31.45 -0.16
C THR A 100 -6.57 32.61 -1.18
N ARG A 101 -7.76 32.99 -1.65
CA ARG A 101 -7.98 34.36 -2.14
C ARG A 101 -9.15 35.09 -1.48
N ARG A 102 -9.65 34.57 -0.36
CA ARG A 102 -10.55 35.31 0.54
C ARG A 102 -10.09 35.22 1.99
N SER A 103 -8.96 35.85 2.29
CA SER A 103 -8.71 36.33 3.65
C SER A 103 -9.67 37.49 3.94
N PHE A 104 -10.76 37.17 4.61
CA PHE A 104 -11.57 38.12 5.38
C PHE A 104 -10.96 38.27 6.78
N ASP A 105 -11.08 39.47 7.33
CA ASP A 105 -10.53 39.98 8.59
C ASP A 105 -10.31 38.99 9.76
N GLY A 106 -9.15 39.08 10.39
CA GLY A 106 -8.98 38.88 11.84
C GLY A 106 -9.05 37.45 12.42
N GLY A 107 -9.18 36.40 11.61
CA GLY A 107 -9.22 35.01 12.08
C GLY A 107 -7.83 34.34 12.25
N LYS A 108 -7.75 33.29 13.08
CA LYS A 108 -6.60 32.35 13.17
C LYS A 108 -6.10 31.99 11.76
N SER A 109 -4.79 31.89 11.57
CA SER A 109 -4.25 31.54 10.26
C SER A 109 -4.71 30.13 9.85
N LEU A 110 -4.78 29.85 8.54
CA LEU A 110 -5.16 28.54 8.02
C LEU A 110 -4.21 27.43 8.54
N HIS A 111 -2.94 27.79 8.68
CA HIS A 111 -1.94 26.97 9.34
C HIS A 111 -2.36 26.66 10.79
N ASP A 112 -2.73 27.67 11.60
CA ASP A 112 -3.18 27.43 12.99
C ASP A 112 -4.42 26.54 13.06
N ARG A 113 -5.39 26.68 12.14
CA ARG A 113 -6.57 25.81 12.08
C ARG A 113 -6.21 24.37 11.70
N GLN A 114 -5.33 24.18 10.72
CA GLN A 114 -4.88 22.85 10.32
C GLN A 114 -4.05 22.20 11.43
N TRP A 115 -3.21 22.96 12.13
CA TRP A 115 -2.48 22.47 13.31
C TRP A 115 -3.40 22.08 14.46
N GLU A 116 -4.45 22.86 14.71
CA GLU A 116 -5.50 22.54 15.69
C GLU A 116 -6.27 21.27 15.28
N PHE A 117 -6.62 21.12 14.00
CA PHE A 117 -7.27 19.93 13.47
C PHE A 117 -6.39 18.68 13.59
N ARG A 118 -5.11 18.77 13.21
CA ARG A 118 -4.12 17.69 13.34
C ARG A 118 -3.90 17.23 14.77
N SER A 119 -3.94 18.17 15.71
CA SER A 119 -3.77 17.90 17.13
C SER A 119 -5.08 17.49 17.82
N SER A 120 -6.19 17.50 17.10
CA SER A 120 -7.52 17.16 17.60
C SER A 120 -7.95 15.75 17.19
N LYS A 121 -8.95 15.21 17.89
CA LYS A 121 -9.62 13.95 17.50
C LYS A 121 -10.52 14.10 16.26
N ASN A 122 -10.60 15.30 15.65
CA ASN A 122 -11.55 15.58 14.58
C ASN A 122 -11.25 14.81 13.28
N ALA A 123 -9.97 14.55 12.97
CA ALA A 123 -9.60 13.74 11.81
C ALA A 123 -10.18 12.32 11.91
N CYS A 124 -10.06 11.69 13.09
CA CYS A 124 -10.65 10.37 13.35
C CYS A 124 -12.18 10.40 13.23
N LEU A 125 -12.84 11.43 13.77
CA LEU A 125 -14.30 11.56 13.69
C LEU A 125 -14.80 11.72 12.25
N LEU A 126 -14.18 12.59 11.45
CA LEU A 126 -14.55 12.79 10.05
C LEU A 126 -14.27 11.55 9.21
N LEU A 127 -13.13 10.90 9.44
CA LEU A 127 -12.80 9.66 8.74
C LEU A 127 -13.77 8.52 9.12
N THR A 128 -14.15 8.42 10.40
CA THR A 128 -15.19 7.48 10.86
C THR A 128 -16.53 7.75 10.19
N ALA A 129 -16.91 9.04 10.06
CA ALA A 129 -18.13 9.43 9.37
C ALA A 129 -18.10 9.04 7.89
N LEU A 130 -16.98 9.30 7.19
CA LEU A 130 -16.79 8.89 5.81
C LEU A 130 -16.94 7.37 5.65
N PHE A 131 -16.21 6.58 6.43
CA PHE A 131 -16.33 5.13 6.36
C PHE A 131 -17.72 4.63 6.74
N SER A 132 -18.42 5.29 7.66
CA SER A 132 -19.80 4.94 8.02
C SER A 132 -20.78 5.16 6.86
N VAL A 133 -20.60 6.24 6.09
CA VAL A 133 -21.36 6.50 4.86
C VAL A 133 -21.05 5.42 3.82
N LEU A 134 -19.76 5.17 3.58
CA LEU A 134 -19.34 4.20 2.57
C LEU A 134 -19.77 2.77 2.93
N ARG A 135 -19.74 2.38 4.21
CA ARG A 135 -20.23 1.07 4.67
C ARG A 135 -21.69 0.81 4.29
N ARG A 136 -22.54 1.84 4.30
CA ARG A 136 -23.97 1.70 4.03
C ARG A 136 -24.26 1.44 2.56
N ASP A 137 -23.56 2.16 1.69
CA ASP A 137 -23.94 2.31 0.28
C ASP A 137 -22.89 1.76 -0.70
N CYS A 138 -21.70 1.39 -0.23
CA CYS A 138 -20.53 1.11 -1.06
C CYS A 138 -19.81 -0.18 -0.62
N ASN A 139 -19.39 -0.98 -1.60
CA ASN A 139 -18.44 -2.07 -1.37
C ASN A 139 -17.04 -1.51 -1.52
N ILE A 140 -16.47 -0.93 -0.47
CA ILE A 140 -15.06 -0.51 -0.51
C ILE A 140 -14.19 -1.76 -0.60
N GLU A 141 -13.41 -1.82 -1.67
CA GLU A 141 -12.45 -2.90 -1.94
C GLU A 141 -11.16 -2.62 -1.18
N SER A 142 -10.61 -1.42 -1.37
CA SER A 142 -9.24 -1.12 -0.94
C SER A 142 -9.12 0.23 -0.23
N VAL A 143 -8.35 0.27 0.85
CA VAL A 143 -7.92 1.51 1.51
C VAL A 143 -6.39 1.58 1.52
N TYR A 144 -5.86 2.69 1.04
CA TYR A 144 -4.44 2.99 0.97
C TYR A 144 -4.11 4.15 1.89
N LEU A 145 -3.18 3.94 2.83
CA LEU A 145 -2.49 5.01 3.53
C LEU A 145 -1.13 5.19 2.88
N ILE A 146 -0.87 6.39 2.37
CA ILE A 146 0.34 6.71 1.61
C ILE A 146 1.02 7.93 2.21
N ASP A 147 2.24 7.69 2.69
CA ASP A 147 3.19 8.75 3.00
C ASP A 147 3.96 9.11 1.72
N THR A 148 3.75 10.33 1.22
CA THR A 148 4.40 10.83 0.00
C THR A 148 5.68 11.61 0.29
N SER A 149 6.11 11.70 1.56
CA SER A 149 7.21 12.57 2.00
C SER A 149 8.57 12.15 1.41
N ASN A 150 8.63 10.92 0.88
CA ASN A 150 9.80 10.33 0.23
C ASN A 150 9.57 10.00 -1.25
N ALA A 151 8.40 10.31 -1.83
CA ALA A 151 8.13 10.03 -3.23
C ALA A 151 8.58 11.21 -4.12
N ASP A 152 9.44 10.94 -5.10
CA ASP A 152 9.82 11.92 -6.15
C ASP A 152 8.61 12.33 -7.00
N ASP A 153 7.59 11.48 -7.05
CA ASP A 153 6.28 11.73 -7.64
C ASP A 153 5.24 11.89 -6.52
N GLY A 154 4.75 13.12 -6.34
CA GLY A 154 3.60 13.40 -5.48
C GLY A 154 2.35 12.61 -5.89
N PRO A 155 1.29 12.65 -5.06
CA PRO A 155 0.09 11.84 -5.27
C PRO A 155 -0.48 11.97 -6.69
N GLY A 156 -0.82 10.83 -7.30
CA GLY A 156 -1.55 10.78 -8.56
C GLY A 156 -2.89 11.51 -8.44
N LEU A 157 -3.16 12.40 -9.38
CA LEU A 157 -4.33 13.29 -9.37
C LEU A 157 -5.64 12.48 -9.31
N VAL A 158 -6.53 12.83 -8.38
CA VAL A 158 -7.94 12.41 -8.43
C VAL A 158 -8.69 13.44 -9.27
N LEU A 159 -9.32 12.98 -10.34
CA LEU A 159 -10.19 13.83 -11.15
C LEU A 159 -11.49 14.08 -10.39
N GLY A 160 -11.70 15.33 -9.97
CA GLY A 160 -12.88 15.74 -9.21
C GLY A 160 -12.52 16.57 -7.98
N SER A 161 -11.33 16.36 -7.38
CA SER A 161 -10.78 17.33 -6.43
C SER A 161 -10.09 18.46 -7.19
N THR A 162 -10.11 19.67 -6.62
CA THR A 162 -9.41 20.86 -7.15
C THR A 162 -7.88 20.73 -7.22
N PHE A 163 -7.34 19.54 -6.95
CA PHE A 163 -5.95 19.12 -7.06
C PHE A 163 -5.30 19.35 -8.43
N ARG A 164 -6.09 19.50 -9.51
CA ARG A 164 -5.56 19.82 -10.86
C ARG A 164 -4.64 21.04 -10.89
N LEU A 165 -4.77 21.98 -9.95
CA LEU A 165 -3.93 23.18 -9.87
C LEU A 165 -2.59 22.99 -9.13
N HIS A 166 -2.38 21.90 -8.40
CA HIS A 166 -1.25 21.78 -7.46
C HIS A 166 0.01 21.11 -8.01
N LYS A 167 -0.06 20.31 -9.08
CA LYS A 167 1.09 19.56 -9.60
C LYS A 167 2.26 20.44 -10.11
N ARG A 168 2.02 21.73 -10.37
CA ARG A 168 3.05 22.67 -10.86
C ARG A 168 3.76 23.49 -9.77
N LEU A 169 3.29 23.50 -8.52
CA LEU A 169 3.75 24.48 -7.52
C LEU A 169 4.46 23.89 -6.29
N THR A 170 4.40 22.59 -6.04
CA THR A 170 4.85 21.97 -4.77
C THR A 170 6.23 21.32 -4.82
N LYS A 171 7.14 21.77 -5.71
CA LYS A 171 8.53 21.27 -5.75
C LYS A 171 9.44 21.80 -4.64
N GLN A 172 8.95 22.70 -3.80
CA GLN A 172 9.66 23.16 -2.62
C GLN A 172 8.60 23.29 -1.53
N PHE A 173 8.79 22.60 -0.42
CA PHE A 173 8.41 22.95 0.95
C PHE A 173 7.98 21.72 1.77
N PHE A 174 8.60 21.65 2.96
CA PHE A 174 8.30 20.82 4.14
C PHE A 174 8.76 19.35 4.13
N ARG A 175 9.82 19.12 4.92
CA ARG A 175 10.08 17.88 5.65
C ARG A 175 9.71 18.16 7.11
N ASN A 176 8.66 17.56 7.61
CA ASN A 176 8.47 17.44 9.05
C ASN A 176 8.02 16.01 9.36
N ASP A 177 8.95 15.21 9.84
CA ASP A 177 8.84 13.75 9.98
C ASP A 177 8.03 13.31 11.22
N SER A 178 7.45 14.25 11.97
CA SER A 178 6.88 13.99 13.30
C SER A 178 5.41 13.55 13.34
N HIS A 179 4.70 13.53 12.20
CA HIS A 179 3.23 13.40 12.21
C HIS A 179 2.66 12.15 11.50
N THR A 180 3.48 11.40 10.77
CA THR A 180 3.06 10.19 10.04
C THR A 180 2.60 9.07 10.96
N GLU A 181 3.11 9.01 12.20
CA GLU A 181 2.76 8.01 13.20
C GLU A 181 1.28 8.12 13.64
N SER A 182 0.80 9.36 13.87
CA SER A 182 -0.59 9.65 14.27
C SER A 182 -1.60 9.19 13.22
N SER A 183 -1.23 9.29 11.94
CA SER A 183 -2.11 9.02 10.80
C SER A 183 -2.52 7.55 10.66
N THR A 184 -1.61 6.62 10.97
CA THR A 184 -1.92 5.18 10.95
C THR A 184 -2.91 4.84 12.05
N TYR A 185 -2.72 5.40 13.24
CA TYR A 185 -3.64 5.24 14.37
C TYR A 185 -5.03 5.80 14.04
N VAL A 186 -5.09 7.04 13.55
CA VAL A 186 -6.35 7.70 13.16
C VAL A 186 -7.12 6.85 12.15
N LEU A 187 -6.41 6.27 11.16
CA LEU A 187 -7.01 5.37 10.20
C LEU A 187 -7.56 4.09 10.86
N LEU A 188 -6.74 3.38 11.63
CA LEU A 188 -7.14 2.10 12.25
C LEU A 188 -8.29 2.28 13.25
N GLU A 189 -8.28 3.36 14.03
CA GLU A 189 -9.38 3.70 14.93
C GLU A 189 -10.66 4.00 14.13
N ALA A 190 -10.58 4.82 13.08
CA ALA A 190 -11.76 5.12 12.26
C ALA A 190 -12.33 3.90 11.53
N LEU A 191 -11.48 3.00 11.02
CA LEU A 191 -11.89 1.73 10.43
C LEU A 191 -12.58 0.83 11.45
N SER A 192 -11.97 0.68 12.63
CA SER A 192 -12.51 -0.10 13.75
C SER A 192 -13.88 0.43 14.19
N LEU A 193 -14.00 1.75 14.43
CA LEU A 193 -15.23 2.39 14.88
C LEU A 193 -16.34 2.37 13.83
N SER A 194 -16.00 2.54 12.56
CA SER A 194 -16.99 2.48 11.47
C SER A 194 -17.49 1.06 11.20
N GLY A 195 -16.70 0.04 11.54
CA GLY A 195 -17.02 -1.36 11.24
C GLY A 195 -17.19 -1.63 9.75
N ILE A 196 -16.52 -0.84 8.91
CA ILE A 196 -16.48 -1.09 7.46
C ILE A 196 -15.71 -2.37 7.18
N GLN A 197 -16.22 -3.19 6.26
CA GLN A 197 -15.52 -4.39 5.81
C GLN A 197 -14.62 -4.03 4.62
N LEU A 198 -13.35 -4.39 4.70
CA LEU A 198 -12.37 -4.11 3.67
C LEU A 198 -11.84 -5.41 3.08
N GLN A 199 -11.64 -5.46 1.76
CA GLN A 199 -10.94 -6.58 1.14
C GLN A 199 -9.43 -6.38 1.23
N GLU A 200 -8.97 -5.16 0.99
CA GLU A 200 -7.56 -4.83 0.88
C GLU A 200 -7.20 -3.62 1.75
N LEU A 201 -6.14 -3.77 2.54
CA LEU A 201 -5.57 -2.71 3.36
C LEU A 201 -4.10 -2.52 3.01
N TYR A 202 -3.74 -1.31 2.59
CA TYR A 202 -2.37 -0.93 2.25
C TYR A 202 -1.90 0.14 3.23
N LEU A 203 -0.91 -0.21 4.03
CA LEU A 203 -0.22 0.66 4.98
C LEU A 203 1.22 0.85 4.49
N VAL A 204 1.41 1.72 3.51
CA VAL A 204 2.68 1.86 2.76
C VAL A 204 3.36 3.18 3.11
N ASN A 205 4.70 3.16 3.21
CA ASN A 205 5.58 4.30 3.48
C ASN A 205 5.43 5.03 4.81
N SER A 206 4.46 4.69 5.67
CA SER A 206 4.38 5.33 6.99
C SER A 206 5.55 4.88 7.85
N LYS A 207 6.40 5.86 8.21
CA LYS A 207 7.71 5.66 8.87
C LYS A 207 7.67 4.77 10.12
N CYS A 208 6.51 4.57 10.76
CA CYS A 208 6.39 3.89 12.05
C CYS A 208 5.12 3.03 12.20
N CYS A 209 4.53 2.52 11.10
CA CYS A 209 3.22 1.87 11.10
C CYS A 209 3.01 0.76 12.15
N MET A 210 4.03 -0.01 12.54
CA MET A 210 3.83 -1.22 13.34
C MET A 210 4.58 -1.22 14.68
N ALA A 211 5.74 -0.58 14.77
CA ALA A 211 6.57 -0.58 15.98
C ALA A 211 5.91 0.10 17.20
N LYS A 212 5.15 1.17 16.97
CA LYS A 212 4.48 1.95 18.04
C LYS A 212 2.97 1.73 18.14
N VAL A 213 2.30 1.26 17.07
CA VAL A 213 0.87 0.88 17.11
C VAL A 213 0.60 -0.16 18.21
N ILE A 214 1.61 -0.89 18.66
CA ILE A 214 1.47 -1.84 19.77
C ILE A 214 2.25 -1.45 21.03
N GLY A 215 3.19 -0.51 20.91
CA GLY A 215 3.91 0.06 22.06
C GLY A 215 3.04 1.00 22.91
N ASP A 216 2.01 1.62 22.32
CA ASP A 216 1.18 2.64 22.96
C ASP A 216 -0.05 2.08 23.72
N GLY A 217 -0.24 0.75 23.78
CA GLY A 217 -1.19 0.08 24.68
C GLY A 217 -2.27 -0.79 24.02
N ASP A 218 -3.00 -1.56 24.85
CA ASP A 218 -3.98 -2.59 24.46
C ASP A 218 -5.08 -2.11 23.48
N HIS A 219 -5.42 -0.83 23.51
CA HIS A 219 -6.49 -0.25 22.70
C HIS A 219 -6.20 -0.31 21.20
N HIS A 220 -4.95 -0.04 20.80
CA HIS A 220 -4.55 -0.01 19.40
C HIS A 220 -4.48 -1.41 18.78
N VAL A 221 -3.99 -2.38 19.56
CA VAL A 221 -3.99 -3.81 19.20
C VAL A 221 -5.41 -4.29 18.94
N ASN A 222 -6.36 -3.88 19.79
CA ASN A 222 -7.77 -4.25 19.62
C ASN A 222 -8.36 -3.65 18.34
N ASN A 223 -8.12 -2.37 18.05
CA ASN A 223 -8.58 -1.75 16.80
C ASN A 223 -8.00 -2.44 15.57
N PHE A 224 -6.70 -2.75 15.58
CA PHE A 224 -6.07 -3.46 14.48
C PHE A 224 -6.67 -4.87 14.31
N SER A 225 -6.86 -5.60 15.40
CA SER A 225 -7.51 -6.92 15.40
C SER A 225 -8.93 -6.88 14.82
N ILE A 226 -9.73 -5.86 15.17
CA ILE A 226 -11.08 -5.65 14.62
C ILE A 226 -11.02 -5.45 13.10
N VAL A 227 -10.13 -4.58 12.61
CA VAL A 227 -9.97 -4.33 11.17
C VAL A 227 -9.57 -5.60 10.43
N MET A 228 -8.60 -6.35 10.98
CA MET A 228 -8.09 -7.59 10.41
C MET A 228 -9.12 -8.73 10.32
N GLN A 229 -10.27 -8.64 11.00
CA GLN A 229 -11.34 -9.63 10.85
C GLN A 229 -11.91 -9.70 9.42
N SER A 230 -11.87 -8.59 8.67
CA SER A 230 -12.44 -8.52 7.31
C SER A 230 -11.42 -8.57 6.18
N VAL A 231 -10.18 -8.16 6.46
CA VAL A 231 -9.12 -8.00 5.47
C VAL A 231 -8.70 -9.33 4.86
N ARG A 232 -8.64 -9.37 3.52
CA ARG A 232 -8.14 -10.52 2.73
C ARG A 232 -6.74 -10.29 2.18
N TYR A 233 -6.40 -9.05 1.89
CA TYR A 233 -5.10 -8.64 1.38
C TYR A 233 -4.52 -7.54 2.27
N LEU A 234 -3.34 -7.79 2.83
CA LEU A 234 -2.63 -6.83 3.67
C LEU A 234 -1.29 -6.48 3.04
N CYS A 235 -1.06 -5.21 2.76
CA CYS A 235 0.24 -4.68 2.35
C CYS A 235 0.81 -3.80 3.45
N LEU A 236 2.02 -4.12 3.90
CA LEU A 236 2.72 -3.42 4.98
C LEU A 236 4.09 -2.99 4.50
N SER A 237 4.38 -1.69 4.61
CA SER A 237 5.76 -1.21 4.58
C SER A 237 6.35 -1.27 5.98
N ILE A 238 7.48 -1.95 6.13
CA ILE A 238 8.11 -2.21 7.41
C ILE A 238 9.33 -1.31 7.55
N LYS A 239 9.30 -0.45 8.56
CA LYS A 239 10.47 0.30 9.02
C LYS A 239 10.61 0.12 10.51
N LEU A 240 11.81 -0.28 10.94
CA LEU A 240 12.18 -0.45 12.33
C LEU A 240 13.19 0.67 12.69
N GLU A 241 12.77 1.69 13.45
CA GLU A 241 13.63 2.75 14.00
C GLU A 241 14.60 2.29 15.11
N PRO A 242 15.92 2.47 14.98
CA PRO A 242 16.87 2.20 16.06
C PRO A 242 16.45 2.85 17.40
N PRO A 243 16.66 2.19 18.56
CA PRO A 243 17.42 0.97 18.76
C PRO A 243 16.51 -0.26 18.74
N PHE A 244 16.25 -0.82 17.56
CA PHE A 244 16.07 -2.28 17.42
C PHE A 244 17.43 -2.98 17.60
N THR A 245 18.24 -2.48 18.52
CA THR A 245 19.49 -3.09 18.91
C THR A 245 19.12 -4.35 19.64
N PHE A 246 19.57 -5.48 19.10
CA PHE A 246 20.23 -6.52 19.87
C PHE A 246 20.66 -5.93 21.23
N ASP A 247 20.10 -6.44 22.34
CA ASP A 247 20.67 -6.14 23.66
C ASP A 247 22.20 -6.28 23.52
N HIS A 248 22.98 -5.41 24.17
CA HIS A 248 24.45 -5.31 24.09
C HIS A 248 25.24 -6.64 24.25
N ASN A 249 24.54 -7.76 24.44
CA ASN A 249 25.03 -9.12 24.58
C ASN A 249 24.77 -10.02 23.35
N GLY A 250 24.34 -9.50 22.19
CA GLY A 250 24.20 -10.30 20.96
C GLY A 250 23.02 -11.29 20.98
N SER A 251 21.98 -11.00 21.76
CA SER A 251 20.74 -11.78 21.77
C SER A 251 19.72 -11.13 20.83
N ASP A 252 19.23 -11.86 19.84
CA ASP A 252 18.17 -11.50 18.90
C ASP A 252 16.80 -11.37 19.62
N ARG A 253 16.64 -10.38 20.51
CA ARG A 253 15.35 -10.12 21.15
C ARG A 253 14.49 -9.26 20.23
N VAL A 254 13.50 -9.90 19.61
CA VAL A 254 12.43 -9.23 18.85
C VAL A 254 11.65 -8.30 19.79
N ASN A 255 11.42 -7.06 19.37
CA ASN A 255 10.61 -6.10 20.11
C ASN A 255 9.21 -6.69 20.38
N PRO A 256 8.68 -6.64 21.63
CA PRO A 256 7.35 -7.16 21.97
C PRO A 256 6.23 -6.69 21.03
N SER A 257 6.30 -5.44 20.56
CA SER A 257 5.34 -4.87 19.59
C SER A 257 5.29 -5.69 18.29
N VAL A 258 6.44 -6.09 17.76
CA VAL A 258 6.53 -6.88 16.52
C VAL A 258 5.90 -8.26 16.72
N SER A 259 6.17 -8.92 17.85
CA SER A 259 5.58 -10.21 18.19
C SER A 259 4.06 -10.14 18.34
N MET A 260 3.55 -9.09 18.99
CA MET A 260 2.11 -8.86 19.13
C MET A 260 1.45 -8.54 17.78
N THR A 261 2.10 -7.77 16.89
CA THR A 261 1.56 -7.49 15.55
C THR A 261 1.45 -8.78 14.75
N ALA A 262 2.52 -9.57 14.76
CA ALA A 262 2.55 -10.88 14.14
C ALA A 262 1.41 -11.76 14.68
N GLU A 263 1.19 -11.76 16.00
CA GLU A 263 0.09 -12.51 16.61
C GLU A 263 -1.28 -12.06 16.09
N VAL A 264 -1.57 -10.75 16.04
CA VAL A 264 -2.84 -10.24 15.47
C VAL A 264 -3.02 -10.65 14.02
N ILE A 265 -1.98 -10.51 13.19
CA ILE A 265 -2.02 -10.88 11.77
C ILE A 265 -2.27 -12.38 11.62
N THR A 266 -1.58 -13.22 12.41
CA THR A 266 -1.75 -14.68 12.33
C THR A 266 -3.14 -15.17 12.78
N GLN A 267 -3.87 -14.36 13.55
CA GLN A 267 -5.23 -14.65 13.99
C GLN A 267 -6.31 -14.14 13.00
N ALA A 268 -5.91 -13.42 11.95
CA ALA A 268 -6.85 -12.89 10.95
C ALA A 268 -7.48 -14.05 10.14
N PRO A 269 -8.81 -14.28 10.25
CA PRO A 269 -9.43 -15.50 9.72
C PRO A 269 -9.56 -15.50 8.20
N ASN A 270 -9.57 -14.33 7.58
CA ASN A 270 -9.82 -14.15 6.15
C ASN A 270 -8.58 -13.75 5.36
N LEU A 271 -7.43 -13.61 6.02
CA LEU A 271 -6.22 -13.09 5.40
C LEU A 271 -5.60 -14.11 4.44
N GLN A 272 -5.68 -13.81 3.15
CA GLN A 272 -5.23 -14.69 2.07
C GLN A 272 -3.90 -14.24 1.47
N THR A 273 -3.62 -12.94 1.49
CA THR A 273 -2.39 -12.39 0.92
C THR A 273 -1.72 -11.42 1.86
N ILE A 274 -0.41 -11.59 2.04
CA ILE A 274 0.44 -10.67 2.79
C ILE A 274 1.54 -10.17 1.86
N HIS A 275 1.65 -8.85 1.76
CA HIS A 275 2.71 -8.18 1.03
C HIS A 275 3.54 -7.35 2.00
N LEU A 276 4.79 -7.76 2.19
CA LEU A 276 5.76 -7.06 3.01
C LEU A 276 6.71 -6.30 2.10
N LEU A 277 6.73 -4.97 2.26
CA LEU A 277 7.59 -4.04 1.54
C LEU A 277 8.66 -3.52 2.51
N ASP A 278 9.91 -3.43 2.08
CA ASP A 278 10.91 -2.70 2.86
C ASP A 278 10.62 -1.20 2.85
N GLY A 279 10.68 -0.56 4.02
CA GLY A 279 10.50 0.88 4.13
C GLY A 279 11.68 1.66 3.54
N PRO A 280 11.52 2.96 3.24
CA PRO A 280 12.63 3.81 2.82
C PRO A 280 13.67 3.91 3.94
N SER A 281 14.73 3.09 3.87
CA SER A 281 15.91 3.17 4.74
C SER A 281 17.07 3.84 3.99
N ARG A 282 17.71 4.81 4.64
CA ARG A 282 18.97 5.43 4.16
C ARG A 282 20.22 4.70 4.67
N VAL A 283 20.05 3.70 5.55
CA VAL A 283 21.16 3.07 6.26
C VAL A 283 21.03 1.55 6.11
N VAL A 284 22.03 0.95 5.47
CA VAL A 284 22.13 -0.50 5.28
C VAL A 284 22.60 -1.12 6.59
N GLU A 285 21.67 -1.66 7.39
CA GLU A 285 22.02 -2.48 8.56
C GLU A 285 22.22 -3.95 8.19
N ARG A 286 22.78 -4.74 9.11
CA ARG A 286 23.05 -6.19 8.92
C ARG A 286 21.80 -7.09 8.98
N THR A 287 20.63 -6.55 9.28
CA THR A 287 19.35 -7.28 9.19
C THR A 287 18.33 -6.26 8.78
N GLU A 288 17.64 -6.48 7.66
CA GLU A 288 16.64 -5.51 7.21
C GLU A 288 15.35 -5.72 8.02
N ALA A 289 14.59 -4.64 8.17
CA ALA A 289 13.40 -4.59 9.02
C ALA A 289 12.36 -5.63 8.59
N THR A 290 12.22 -5.79 7.28
CA THR A 290 11.35 -6.78 6.63
C THR A 290 11.70 -8.21 7.01
N ASP A 291 12.98 -8.54 7.18
CA ASP A 291 13.44 -9.90 7.48
C ASP A 291 13.03 -10.32 8.88
N LEU A 292 13.30 -9.45 9.86
CA LEU A 292 12.98 -9.72 11.26
C LEU A 292 11.48 -9.89 11.45
N PHE A 293 10.69 -9.04 10.79
CA PHE A 293 9.23 -9.12 10.84
C PHE A 293 8.72 -10.38 10.14
N ALA A 294 9.19 -10.67 8.92
CA ALA A 294 8.82 -11.89 8.19
C ALA A 294 9.15 -13.15 9.00
N ARG A 295 10.34 -13.19 9.62
CA ARG A 295 10.76 -14.27 10.54
C ARG A 295 9.81 -14.44 11.70
N THR A 296 9.46 -13.34 12.35
CA THR A 296 8.54 -13.34 13.50
C THR A 296 7.14 -13.79 13.09
N LEU A 297 6.61 -13.23 12.00
CA LEU A 297 5.28 -13.52 11.48
C LEU A 297 5.13 -14.99 11.07
N LEU A 298 6.04 -15.50 10.25
CA LEU A 298 5.95 -16.87 9.72
C LEU A 298 6.31 -17.93 10.76
N SER A 299 7.01 -17.56 11.84
CA SER A 299 7.34 -18.47 12.94
C SER A 299 6.33 -18.44 14.09
N ALA A 300 5.46 -17.44 14.17
CA ALA A 300 4.49 -17.31 15.26
C ALA A 300 3.47 -18.45 15.27
N ARG A 301 2.61 -18.54 14.24
CA ARG A 301 1.61 -19.60 14.09
C ARG A 301 1.31 -19.88 12.61
N PRO A 302 0.85 -21.10 12.26
CA PRO A 302 0.34 -21.37 10.92
C PRO A 302 -0.91 -20.51 10.63
N MET A 303 -0.95 -19.91 9.44
CA MET A 303 -2.08 -19.12 8.96
C MET A 303 -2.89 -19.94 7.94
N PRO A 304 -4.03 -20.54 8.34
CA PRO A 304 -4.75 -21.50 7.50
C PRO A 304 -5.44 -20.87 6.27
N ALA A 305 -5.63 -19.55 6.27
CA ALA A 305 -6.21 -18.82 5.14
C ALA A 305 -5.15 -18.28 4.17
N LEU A 306 -3.87 -18.22 4.57
CA LEU A 306 -2.81 -17.61 3.79
C LEU A 306 -2.52 -18.43 2.53
N ARG A 307 -2.70 -17.81 1.35
CA ARG A 307 -2.46 -18.41 0.03
C ARG A 307 -1.28 -17.79 -0.68
N SER A 308 -1.04 -16.49 -0.52
CA SER A 308 0.03 -15.77 -1.20
C SER A 308 0.87 -14.94 -0.24
N LEU A 309 2.19 -15.03 -0.38
CA LEU A 309 3.17 -14.22 0.36
C LEU A 309 4.04 -13.47 -0.64
N ILE A 310 4.09 -12.14 -0.50
CA ILE A 310 4.92 -11.26 -1.32
C ILE A 310 5.95 -10.61 -0.39
N LEU A 311 7.23 -10.84 -0.69
CA LEU A 311 8.37 -10.23 -0.01
C LEU A 311 9.07 -9.33 -1.03
N ASP A 312 9.05 -8.02 -0.81
CA ASP A 312 9.67 -7.03 -1.69
C ASP A 312 10.65 -6.14 -0.90
N GLY A 313 11.95 -6.34 -1.16
CA GLY A 313 13.02 -5.82 -0.31
C GLY A 313 13.22 -6.66 0.96
N GLY A 314 14.39 -6.56 1.59
CA GLY A 314 14.84 -7.50 2.61
C GLY A 314 16.01 -8.37 2.15
N ARG A 315 16.53 -9.19 3.07
CA ARG A 315 17.57 -10.17 2.82
C ARG A 315 17.44 -11.42 3.71
N MET A 316 17.57 -12.62 3.14
CA MET A 316 17.43 -13.87 3.89
C MET A 316 18.25 -15.02 3.34
N GLU A 317 18.66 -15.91 4.23
CA GLU A 317 19.22 -17.20 3.84
C GLU A 317 18.13 -18.06 3.18
N ALA A 318 18.42 -18.63 2.01
CA ALA A 318 17.45 -19.44 1.28
C ALA A 318 16.89 -20.63 2.08
N GLN A 319 17.73 -21.27 2.91
CA GLN A 319 17.29 -22.37 3.77
C GLN A 319 16.29 -21.91 4.82
N GLU A 320 16.49 -20.72 5.38
CA GLU A 320 15.59 -20.14 6.36
C GLU A 320 14.22 -19.84 5.74
N LEU A 321 14.20 -19.22 4.54
CA LEU A 321 12.96 -18.97 3.80
C LEU A 321 12.18 -20.27 3.54
N VAL A 322 12.87 -21.33 3.11
CA VAL A 322 12.28 -22.66 2.92
C VAL A 322 11.65 -23.19 4.22
N GLN A 323 12.38 -23.11 5.34
CA GLN A 323 11.88 -23.59 6.62
C GLN A 323 10.64 -22.83 7.09
N MET A 324 10.58 -21.51 6.84
CA MET A 324 9.43 -20.70 7.20
C MET A 324 8.22 -20.96 6.31
N VAL A 325 8.43 -21.09 5.00
CA VAL A 325 7.38 -21.48 4.05
C VAL A 325 6.80 -22.84 4.42
N ALA A 326 7.65 -23.81 4.82
CA ALA A 326 7.20 -25.13 5.25
C ALA A 326 6.28 -25.10 6.50
N LYS A 327 6.35 -24.04 7.33
CA LYS A 327 5.43 -23.85 8.48
C LYS A 327 4.05 -23.35 8.06
N GLN A 328 3.86 -22.95 6.80
CA GLN A 328 2.63 -22.37 6.27
C GLN A 328 1.98 -23.35 5.27
N PRO A 329 1.25 -24.37 5.74
CA PRO A 329 0.75 -25.47 4.89
C PRO A 329 -0.31 -25.04 3.86
N SER A 330 -0.89 -23.85 4.03
CA SER A 330 -1.92 -23.32 3.15
C SER A 330 -1.36 -22.43 2.03
N LEU A 331 -0.08 -22.08 2.10
CA LEU A 331 0.58 -21.20 1.15
C LEU A 331 0.67 -21.90 -0.21
N GLU A 332 0.24 -21.20 -1.27
CA GLU A 332 0.26 -21.69 -2.65
C GLU A 332 1.24 -20.89 -3.52
N GLU A 333 1.39 -19.60 -3.21
CA GLU A 333 2.15 -18.65 -4.01
C GLU A 333 3.18 -17.89 -3.16
N LEU A 334 4.40 -17.78 -3.70
CA LEU A 334 5.48 -16.98 -3.12
C LEU A 334 6.04 -16.04 -4.19
N HIS A 335 6.05 -14.75 -3.88
CA HIS A 335 6.60 -13.70 -4.73
C HIS A 335 7.78 -13.03 -4.02
N ILE A 336 8.91 -12.92 -4.71
CA ILE A 336 10.14 -12.35 -4.16
C ILE A 336 10.66 -11.25 -5.09
N GLY A 337 10.50 -9.99 -4.69
CA GLY A 337 10.97 -8.79 -5.39
C GLY A 337 12.13 -8.13 -4.67
N ASN A 338 13.11 -7.59 -5.40
CA ASN A 338 14.21 -6.78 -4.85
C ASN A 338 14.95 -7.34 -3.61
N PHE A 339 14.92 -8.65 -3.41
CA PHE A 339 15.28 -9.31 -2.17
C PHE A 339 16.71 -9.88 -2.22
N GLY A 340 17.51 -9.67 -1.19
CA GLY A 340 18.82 -10.31 -1.06
C GLY A 340 18.68 -11.77 -0.64
N MET A 341 19.20 -12.71 -1.43
CA MET A 341 19.24 -14.12 -1.03
C MET A 341 20.66 -14.67 -1.12
N TRP A 342 21.02 -15.53 -0.18
CA TRP A 342 22.30 -16.26 -0.20
C TRP A 342 22.13 -17.73 0.21
N ASN A 343 23.10 -18.54 -0.20
CA ASN A 343 23.14 -19.98 0.07
C ASN A 343 24.40 -20.32 0.88
N THR A 344 24.26 -20.57 2.17
CA THR A 344 25.38 -20.97 3.08
C THR A 344 25.61 -22.46 3.13
N ARG A 345 24.62 -23.29 2.74
CA ARG A 345 24.69 -24.75 2.92
C ARG A 345 24.54 -25.56 1.63
N GLY A 346 24.71 -24.93 0.46
CA GLY A 346 24.62 -25.62 -0.84
C GLY A 346 23.24 -26.22 -1.15
N LEU A 347 22.19 -25.74 -0.48
CA LEU A 347 20.86 -26.36 -0.50
C LEU A 347 20.10 -26.07 -1.79
N LEU A 348 20.37 -24.92 -2.39
CA LEU A 348 19.97 -24.60 -3.76
C LEU A 348 21.08 -25.06 -4.72
N PRO A 349 20.79 -25.97 -5.68
CA PRO A 349 21.80 -26.44 -6.62
C PRO A 349 22.31 -25.30 -7.50
N ALA A 350 23.63 -25.18 -7.64
CA ALA A 350 24.30 -24.10 -8.39
C ALA A 350 23.86 -23.99 -9.87
N GLY A 351 23.31 -25.06 -10.45
CA GLY A 351 22.84 -25.11 -11.84
C GLY A 351 21.37 -24.72 -12.04
N LYS A 352 20.65 -24.23 -11.02
CA LYS A 352 19.24 -23.84 -11.12
C LYS A 352 19.01 -22.41 -10.64
N THR A 353 17.99 -21.77 -11.19
CA THR A 353 17.52 -20.48 -10.70
C THR A 353 16.99 -20.60 -9.27
N VAL A 354 16.95 -19.48 -8.54
CA VAL A 354 16.36 -19.42 -7.19
C VAL A 354 14.92 -19.89 -7.25
N ARG A 355 14.18 -19.38 -8.24
CA ARG A 355 12.80 -19.74 -8.51
C ARG A 355 12.58 -21.25 -8.61
N GLU A 356 13.32 -21.93 -9.48
CA GLU A 356 13.17 -23.37 -9.68
C GLU A 356 13.52 -24.17 -8.42
N SER A 357 14.55 -23.73 -7.71
CA SER A 357 15.03 -24.39 -6.52
C SER A 357 14.01 -24.25 -5.38
N LEU A 358 13.50 -23.04 -5.16
CA LEU A 358 12.44 -22.78 -4.19
C LEU A 358 11.18 -23.56 -4.53
N GLN A 359 10.69 -23.49 -5.77
CA GLN A 359 9.47 -24.19 -6.18
C GLN A 359 9.58 -25.71 -5.98
N LYS A 360 10.74 -26.29 -6.32
CA LYS A 360 10.98 -27.72 -6.12
C LYS A 360 11.02 -28.12 -4.64
N ILE A 361 11.64 -27.29 -3.80
CA ILE A 361 11.84 -27.60 -2.38
C ILE A 361 10.56 -27.38 -1.58
N THR A 362 9.84 -26.28 -1.83
CA THR A 362 8.63 -25.92 -1.07
C THR A 362 7.39 -26.63 -1.60
N GLY A 363 7.40 -27.11 -2.85
CA GLY A 363 6.23 -27.73 -3.48
C GLY A 363 5.10 -26.75 -3.78
N LEU A 364 5.38 -25.44 -3.72
CA LEU A 364 4.39 -24.39 -4.00
C LEU A 364 3.90 -24.46 -5.45
N ARG A 365 2.63 -24.09 -5.63
CA ARG A 365 2.00 -24.02 -6.96
C ARG A 365 2.65 -22.94 -7.82
N GLY A 366 2.94 -21.78 -7.22
CA GLY A 366 3.57 -20.64 -7.88
C GLY A 366 4.74 -20.10 -7.09
N VAL A 367 5.90 -19.95 -7.74
CA VAL A 367 7.00 -19.13 -7.22
C VAL A 367 7.39 -18.13 -8.30
N THR A 368 7.40 -16.85 -7.94
CA THR A 368 7.82 -15.74 -8.80
C THR A 368 8.98 -15.03 -8.13
N VAL A 369 10.08 -14.85 -8.86
CA VAL A 369 11.27 -14.13 -8.38
C VAL A 369 11.60 -13.06 -9.41
N SER A 370 11.86 -11.83 -8.95
CA SER A 370 12.24 -10.73 -9.83
C SER A 370 13.60 -10.98 -10.48
N GLU A 371 13.81 -10.47 -11.71
CA GLU A 371 15.08 -10.60 -12.42
C GLU A 371 16.26 -10.01 -11.62
N GLU A 372 16.01 -8.92 -10.89
CA GLU A 372 17.01 -8.30 -10.03
C GLU A 372 17.41 -9.23 -8.86
N THR A 373 16.44 -9.89 -8.22
CA THR A 373 16.70 -10.88 -7.16
C THR A 373 17.51 -12.06 -7.70
N GLU A 374 17.13 -12.62 -8.86
CA GLU A 374 17.88 -13.72 -9.50
C GLU A 374 19.32 -13.31 -9.80
N ALA A 375 19.53 -12.10 -10.34
CA ALA A 375 20.85 -11.57 -10.63
C ALA A 375 21.69 -11.36 -9.36
N LYS A 376 21.09 -10.84 -8.28
CA LYS A 376 21.75 -10.67 -6.97
C LYS A 376 22.20 -12.01 -6.40
N PHE A 377 21.34 -13.03 -6.41
CA PHE A 377 21.65 -14.37 -5.92
C PHE A 377 22.79 -15.03 -6.72
N ALA A 378 22.75 -14.94 -8.05
CA ALA A 378 23.80 -15.50 -8.91
C ALA A 378 25.17 -14.89 -8.60
N ARG A 379 25.23 -13.57 -8.38
CA ARG A 379 26.47 -12.88 -7.99
C ARG A 379 26.98 -13.32 -6.62
N GLU A 380 26.10 -13.45 -5.63
CA GLU A 380 26.49 -13.88 -4.28
C GLU A 380 27.02 -15.32 -4.26
N ASN A 381 26.42 -16.24 -5.03
CA ASN A 381 26.96 -17.60 -5.14
C ASN A 381 28.27 -17.67 -5.93
N ALA A 382 28.45 -16.83 -6.95
CA ALA A 382 29.72 -16.78 -7.69
C ALA A 382 30.88 -16.33 -6.79
N LYS A 383 30.67 -15.31 -5.94
CA LYS A 383 31.67 -14.86 -4.97
C LYS A 383 32.12 -15.99 -4.02
N LYS A 384 31.20 -16.82 -3.56
CA LYS A 384 31.54 -17.98 -2.71
C LYS A 384 32.33 -19.06 -3.44
N GLY A 385 32.01 -19.30 -4.71
CA GLY A 385 32.79 -20.23 -5.53
C GLY A 385 34.24 -19.77 -5.71
N ASP A 386 34.45 -18.46 -5.86
CA ASP A 386 35.79 -17.88 -5.97
C ASP A 386 36.54 -17.87 -4.61
N GLU A 387 35.83 -17.68 -3.49
CA GLU A 387 36.40 -17.78 -2.13
C GLU A 387 36.79 -19.22 -1.76
N GLU A 388 35.94 -20.21 -2.05
CA GLU A 388 36.23 -21.64 -1.81
C GLU A 388 37.40 -22.13 -2.70
N MET A 389 37.49 -21.66 -3.96
CA MET A 389 38.61 -21.97 -4.86
C MET A 389 39.93 -21.29 -4.45
N ALA A 390 39.88 -20.18 -3.72
CA ALA A 390 41.07 -19.51 -3.18
C ALA A 390 41.61 -20.23 -1.93
N GLU A 391 40.72 -20.74 -1.05
CA GLU A 391 41.12 -21.52 0.12
C GLU A 391 41.69 -22.91 -0.26
N ASP A 392 41.16 -23.55 -1.32
CA ASP A 392 41.72 -24.82 -1.83
C ASP A 392 43.05 -24.66 -2.58
N GLY A 393 43.45 -23.42 -2.92
CA GLY A 393 44.70 -23.09 -3.61
C GLY A 393 45.91 -22.82 -2.70
N GLU A 394 45.70 -22.51 -1.41
CA GLU A 394 46.79 -22.18 -0.46
C GLU A 394 47.21 -23.36 0.44
N GLY A 395 46.60 -24.54 0.29
CA GLY A 395 46.87 -25.73 1.11
C GLY A 395 47.93 -26.71 0.55
N GLY A 396 48.76 -26.31 -0.41
CA GLY A 396 49.66 -27.23 -1.12
C GLY A 396 51.06 -26.70 -1.40
N GLY A 397 51.95 -26.82 -0.42
CA GLY A 397 53.42 -26.66 -0.54
C GLY A 397 54.00 -25.96 0.70
N GLU A 398 55.01 -26.44 1.42
CA GLU A 398 56.03 -27.51 1.28
C GLU A 398 56.37 -27.97 2.71
N GLU A 399 56.49 -29.28 3.01
CA GLU A 399 57.76 -30.03 3.18
C GLU A 399 58.90 -29.33 3.95
#